data_AF-A0A5M8QNJ6-F1
#
_entry.id   AF-A0A5M8QNJ6-F1
#
_cell.length_a   1.000
_cell.length_b   1.000
_cell.length_c   1.000
_cell.angle_alpha   90.00
_cell.angle_beta   90.00
_cell.angle_gamma   90.00
#
_symmetry.space_group_name_H-M   'P 1'
#
loop_
_entity.id
_entity.type
_entity.pdbx_description
1 polymer ?
#
loop_
_entity_poly.entity_id
_entity_poly.type
_entity_poly.pdbx_seq_one_letter_code
_entity_poly.pdbx_strand_id
1 'polypeptide(L)'
;MSLSAAFYQVFYQNEQLFQVEEAFETKEKTGTIVQNLPQPEPQPEHKPEVLPPATQAPAASLPATPAIPVKPAESFPALKHKILILIDEPKRKEMIASEAIFLDNILKAVGNSVENSDILNFSFLPGQDAGKVLTEKRTNYFLTFGVPLIKLNLDLLLVPYTPKNVDGIWFLLTDPLAVIEADRNLKKKLWQALQQMF
;
A
#
# COMPACT_ATOMS: atom_id res chain seq x y z
N MET A 1 -17.45 43.96 12.09
CA MET A 1 -16.72 42.68 12.25
C MET A 1 -17.56 41.58 11.57
N SER A 2 -17.47 41.45 10.25
CA SER A 2 -18.12 40.37 9.49
C SER A 2 -17.05 39.69 8.65
N LEU A 3 -16.44 38.65 9.21
CA LEU A 3 -15.28 37.95 8.66
C LEU A 3 -15.61 36.47 8.40
N SER A 4 -16.87 36.16 8.08
CA SER A 4 -17.33 34.77 7.95
C SER A 4 -17.73 34.37 6.53
N ALA A 5 -17.89 35.30 5.59
CA ALA A 5 -18.29 34.98 4.21
C ALA A 5 -17.11 34.76 3.25
N ALA A 6 -15.92 35.28 3.56
CA ALA A 6 -14.76 35.24 2.64
C ALA A 6 -13.94 33.94 2.70
N PHE A 7 -14.24 33.01 3.60
CA PHE A 7 -13.43 31.80 3.78
C PHE A 7 -13.85 30.64 2.85
N TYR A 8 -15.10 30.62 2.40
CA TYR A 8 -15.61 29.54 1.53
C TYR A 8 -15.16 29.68 0.06
N GLN A 9 -14.54 30.79 -0.32
CA GLN A 9 -14.18 31.06 -1.72
C GLN A 9 -12.78 30.56 -2.11
N VAL A 10 -11.99 30.07 -1.14
CA VAL A 10 -10.62 29.58 -1.41
C VAL A 10 -10.59 28.09 -1.78
N PHE A 11 -11.52 27.28 -1.26
CA PHE A 11 -11.46 25.83 -1.47
C PHE A 11 -12.11 25.34 -2.77
N TYR A 12 -13.05 26.08 -3.35
CA TYR A 12 -13.84 25.62 -4.50
C TYR A 12 -13.39 26.20 -5.85
N GLN A 13 -12.22 26.84 -5.96
CA GLN A 13 -11.80 27.46 -7.23
C GLN A 13 -11.59 26.47 -8.39
N ASN A 14 -11.47 25.16 -8.12
CA ASN A 14 -11.29 24.14 -9.16
C ASN A 14 -12.27 22.96 -9.07
N GLU A 15 -13.32 23.05 -8.24
CA GLU A 15 -14.30 21.98 -8.15
C GLU A 15 -15.46 22.25 -9.10
N GLN A 16 -15.55 21.46 -10.18
CA GLN A 16 -16.76 21.42 -10.99
C GLN A 16 -17.87 20.74 -10.17
N LEU A 17 -18.87 21.51 -9.76
CA LEU A 17 -20.13 20.95 -9.27
C LEU A 17 -20.86 20.27 -10.44
N PHE A 18 -21.00 18.96 -10.38
CA PHE A 18 -21.90 18.23 -11.26
C PHE A 18 -23.30 18.23 -10.65
N GLN A 19 -24.24 18.92 -11.27
CA GLN A 19 -25.66 18.75 -10.99
C GLN A 19 -26.11 17.46 -11.66
N VAL A 20 -26.37 16.42 -10.86
CA VAL A 20 -27.03 15.20 -11.36
C VAL A 20 -28.51 15.52 -11.45
N GLU A 21 -28.98 15.91 -12.63
CA GLU A 21 -30.42 15.86 -12.94
C GLU A 21 -30.84 14.39 -13.01
N GLU A 22 -31.63 13.94 -12.04
CA GLU A 22 -32.42 12.72 -12.16
C GLU A 22 -33.44 12.92 -13.29
N ALA A 23 -33.06 12.50 -14.49
CA ALA A 23 -33.93 12.48 -15.65
C ALA A 23 -34.69 11.14 -15.71
N PHE A 24 -36.00 11.21 -15.46
CA PHE A 24 -36.96 10.17 -15.78
C PHE A 24 -36.91 9.81 -17.27
N GLU A 25 -37.05 8.52 -17.56
CA GLU A 25 -37.13 7.94 -18.90
C GLU A 25 -38.19 8.63 -19.78
N THR A 26 -37.87 8.94 -21.03
CA THR A 26 -38.85 8.93 -22.13
C THR A 26 -38.18 8.54 -23.44
N LYS A 27 -38.83 7.61 -24.15
CA LYS A 27 -38.44 6.98 -25.41
C LYS A 27 -38.58 7.91 -26.63
N GLU A 28 -37.87 7.52 -27.69
CA GLU A 28 -38.25 7.52 -29.13
C GLU A 28 -37.40 8.37 -30.11
N LYS A 29 -36.76 7.62 -31.02
CA LYS A 29 -36.78 7.72 -32.50
C LYS A 29 -35.94 8.76 -33.27
N THR A 30 -35.01 8.16 -34.06
CA THR A 30 -34.78 8.35 -35.51
C THR A 30 -34.09 9.64 -36.00
N GLY A 31 -33.02 9.48 -36.81
CA GLY A 31 -32.74 10.45 -37.89
C GLY A 31 -31.26 10.73 -38.20
N THR A 32 -30.79 10.13 -39.28
CA THR A 32 -29.53 10.21 -40.05
C THR A 32 -29.03 11.62 -40.47
N ILE A 33 -27.71 11.73 -40.78
CA ILE A 33 -26.99 12.46 -41.89
C ILE A 33 -25.84 13.38 -41.37
N VAL A 34 -24.53 13.05 -41.46
CA VAL A 34 -23.49 13.03 -42.55
C VAL A 34 -22.53 14.25 -42.52
N GLN A 35 -21.23 13.97 -42.77
CA GLN A 35 -20.11 14.86 -43.17
C GLN A 35 -19.57 15.85 -42.11
N ASN A 36 -18.27 16.09 -41.93
CA ASN A 36 -17.21 16.16 -42.94
C ASN A 36 -15.80 16.08 -42.26
N LEU A 37 -14.85 15.39 -42.90
CA LEU A 37 -13.39 15.55 -42.66
C LEU A 37 -12.94 16.95 -43.10
N PRO A 38 -11.83 17.48 -42.55
CA PRO A 38 -10.57 17.45 -43.30
C PRO A 38 -9.30 17.18 -42.45
N GLN A 39 -8.51 16.21 -42.92
CA GLN A 39 -7.06 16.07 -42.79
C GLN A 39 -6.44 16.66 -44.09
N PRO A 40 -5.36 17.47 -44.05
CA PRO A 40 -3.98 17.00 -44.37
C PRO A 40 -2.87 17.74 -43.57
N GLU A 41 -1.90 17.06 -42.93
CA GLU A 41 -0.63 16.51 -43.45
C GLU A 41 0.58 17.35 -42.93
N PRO A 42 1.85 16.99 -43.21
CA PRO A 42 2.79 16.43 -42.23
C PRO A 42 4.00 17.36 -41.97
N GLN A 43 4.75 17.16 -40.88
CA GLN A 43 6.10 17.73 -40.77
C GLN A 43 7.14 16.68 -40.39
N PRO A 44 8.34 16.77 -40.99
CA PRO A 44 9.13 15.60 -41.39
C PRO A 44 10.15 15.16 -40.33
N GLU A 45 10.41 13.86 -40.33
CA GLU A 45 11.62 13.23 -39.80
C GLU A 45 12.88 13.87 -40.39
N HIS A 46 13.78 14.34 -39.52
CA HIS A 46 15.20 14.46 -39.85
C HIS A 46 16.08 13.91 -38.73
N LYS A 47 16.63 12.74 -39.02
CA LYS A 47 17.86 12.11 -38.52
C LYS A 47 18.42 11.36 -39.74
N PRO A 48 19.73 11.09 -39.92
CA PRO A 48 20.93 11.42 -39.13
C PRO A 48 22.03 12.13 -39.95
N GLU A 49 22.92 12.87 -39.28
CA GLU A 49 24.26 13.15 -39.84
C GLU A 49 25.35 12.69 -38.86
N VAL A 50 26.29 11.93 -39.39
CA VAL A 50 27.36 11.21 -38.70
C VAL A 50 28.68 11.84 -39.16
N LEU A 51 29.61 12.13 -38.23
CA LEU A 51 31.07 11.81 -38.22
C LEU A 51 31.90 12.79 -37.34
N PRO A 52 33.10 12.39 -36.85
CA PRO A 52 33.56 12.56 -35.46
C PRO A 52 34.90 13.36 -35.39
N PRO A 53 35.88 13.01 -34.53
CA PRO A 53 36.02 13.17 -33.08
C PRO A 53 37.09 14.22 -32.73
N ALA A 54 36.92 15.00 -31.66
CA ALA A 54 38.04 15.79 -31.14
C ALA A 54 38.01 15.93 -29.62
N THR A 55 39.07 15.37 -29.03
CA THR A 55 39.75 15.86 -27.82
C THR A 55 39.15 15.41 -26.49
N GLN A 56 39.73 14.31 -26.00
CA GLN A 56 39.84 14.01 -24.58
C GLN A 56 40.44 15.24 -23.86
N ALA A 57 39.62 15.94 -23.08
CA ALA A 57 40.11 16.89 -22.09
C ALA A 57 40.50 16.12 -20.81
N PRO A 58 41.65 16.43 -20.18
CA PRO A 58 42.13 15.74 -18.99
C PRO A 58 41.14 15.77 -17.83
N ALA A 59 41.11 14.66 -17.10
CA ALA A 59 40.36 14.45 -15.87
C ALA A 59 40.41 15.66 -14.92
N ALA A 60 39.29 16.37 -14.81
CA ALA A 60 39.00 17.17 -13.64
C ALA A 60 38.54 16.21 -12.54
N SER A 61 39.50 15.78 -11.72
CA SER A 61 39.27 15.07 -10.47
C SER A 61 38.33 15.91 -9.60
N LEU A 62 37.05 15.56 -9.57
CA LEU A 62 36.13 16.13 -8.59
C LEU A 62 36.66 15.79 -7.19
N PRO A 63 36.72 16.76 -6.27
CA PRO A 63 37.14 16.49 -4.90
C PRO A 63 36.24 15.42 -4.30
N ALA A 64 36.85 14.35 -3.79
CA ALA A 64 36.19 13.29 -3.07
C ALA A 64 35.37 13.91 -1.94
N THR A 65 34.05 13.92 -2.10
CA THR A 65 33.14 14.28 -1.02
C THR A 65 33.37 13.27 0.10
N PRO A 66 33.53 13.70 1.37
CA PRO A 66 33.66 12.77 2.48
C PRO A 66 32.49 11.80 2.45
N ALA A 67 32.77 10.50 2.39
CA ALA A 67 31.77 9.46 2.52
C ALA A 67 31.06 9.67 3.86
N ILE A 68 29.86 10.23 3.82
CA ILE A 68 28.96 10.28 4.96
C ILE A 68 28.79 8.81 5.37
N PRO A 69 29.06 8.42 6.63
CA PRO A 69 28.78 7.07 7.07
C PRO A 69 27.29 6.85 6.89
N VAL A 70 26.93 6.03 5.89
CA VAL A 70 25.58 5.52 5.72
C VAL A 70 25.31 4.78 7.01
N LYS A 71 24.54 5.41 7.92
CA LYS A 71 23.96 4.72 9.08
C LYS A 71 23.41 3.41 8.53
N PRO A 72 23.77 2.25 9.11
CA PRO A 72 23.18 0.98 8.69
C PRO A 72 21.69 1.21 8.61
N ALA A 73 21.10 1.01 7.42
CA ALA A 73 19.66 1.06 7.26
C ALA A 73 19.13 0.13 8.34
N GLU A 74 18.48 0.71 9.34
CA GLU A 74 18.03 -0.04 10.50
C GLU A 74 17.13 -1.14 9.95
N SER A 75 17.60 -2.37 10.11
CA SER A 75 17.05 -3.52 9.43
C SER A 75 15.85 -4.03 10.21
N PHE A 76 14.84 -4.47 9.48
CA PHE A 76 13.73 -5.21 10.04
C PHE A 76 14.24 -6.37 10.93
N PRO A 77 13.64 -6.61 12.11
CA PRO A 77 14.15 -7.60 13.06
C PRO A 77 14.14 -9.02 12.49
N ALA A 78 15.12 -9.82 12.88
CA ALA A 78 15.27 -11.19 12.39
C ALA A 78 14.07 -12.06 12.81
N LEU A 79 13.38 -12.63 11.83
CA LEU A 79 12.25 -13.54 12.04
C LEU A 79 12.74 -14.93 12.42
N LYS A 80 12.03 -15.56 13.36
CA LYS A 80 12.32 -16.90 13.87
C LYS A 80 11.28 -17.92 13.46
N HIS A 81 10.06 -17.46 13.17
CA HIS A 81 8.89 -18.29 13.00
C HIS A 81 8.27 -18.19 11.61
N LYS A 82 7.43 -19.18 11.29
CA LYS A 82 6.71 -19.28 10.01
C LYS A 82 5.53 -18.31 9.91
N ILE A 83 5.06 -17.77 11.03
CA ILE A 83 3.92 -16.85 11.09
C ILE A 83 4.45 -15.49 11.53
N LEU A 84 4.26 -14.47 10.70
CA LEU A 84 4.55 -13.08 11.00
C LEU A 84 3.24 -12.32 11.12
N ILE A 85 3.09 -11.59 12.23
CA ILE A 85 1.95 -10.76 12.53
C ILE A 85 2.44 -9.33 12.70
N LEU A 86 1.94 -8.42 11.88
CA LEU A 86 2.18 -6.99 12.01
C LEU A 86 0.96 -6.29 12.59
N ILE A 87 1.22 -5.42 13.57
CA ILE A 87 0.21 -4.54 14.16
C ILE A 87 0.62 -3.09 13.98
N ASP A 88 -0.36 -2.19 13.88
CA ASP A 88 -0.12 -0.74 13.87
C ASP A 88 -0.56 -0.11 15.19
N GLU A 89 0.35 -0.07 16.18
CA GLU A 89 0.08 0.55 17.48
C GLU A 89 1.02 1.74 17.68
N PRO A 90 0.61 2.99 17.39
CA PRO A 90 1.51 4.14 17.44
C PRO A 90 1.85 4.60 18.86
N LYS A 91 1.07 4.17 19.86
CA LYS A 91 1.17 4.67 21.24
C LYS A 91 2.20 3.93 22.09
N ARG A 92 2.47 2.66 21.79
CA ARG A 92 3.32 1.77 22.60
C ARG A 92 4.01 0.77 21.70
N LYS A 93 5.27 0.45 22.01
CA LYS A 93 6.04 -0.56 21.27
C LYS A 93 5.42 -1.96 21.39
N GLU A 94 4.85 -2.25 22.56
CA GLU A 94 4.20 -3.52 22.86
C GLU A 94 2.68 -3.42 22.69
N MET A 95 2.07 -4.54 22.30
CA MET A 95 0.63 -4.69 22.17
C MET A 95 -0.07 -4.54 23.54
N ILE A 96 -1.32 -4.07 23.54
CA ILE A 96 -2.15 -3.99 24.74
C ILE A 96 -2.52 -5.41 25.19
N ALA A 97 -2.54 -5.67 26.51
CA ALA A 97 -2.85 -7.00 27.05
C ALA A 97 -4.17 -7.60 26.54
N SER A 98 -5.23 -6.78 26.43
CA SER A 98 -6.53 -7.21 25.89
C SER A 98 -6.44 -7.69 24.44
N GLU A 99 -5.69 -6.98 23.60
CA GLU A 99 -5.46 -7.34 22.20
C GLU A 99 -4.59 -8.58 22.07
N ALA A 100 -3.59 -8.74 22.96
CA ALA A 100 -2.73 -9.92 23.00
C ALA A 100 -3.54 -11.18 23.34
N ILE A 101 -4.46 -11.08 24.32
CA ILE A 101 -5.40 -12.16 24.65
C ILE A 101 -6.33 -12.45 23.48
N PHE A 102 -6.84 -11.41 22.80
CA PHE A 102 -7.69 -11.58 21.64
C PHE A 102 -6.97 -12.28 20.48
N LEU A 103 -5.74 -11.87 20.17
CA LEU A 103 -4.90 -12.49 19.15
C LEU A 103 -4.54 -13.94 19.51
N ASP A 104 -4.20 -14.21 20.76
CA ASP A 104 -3.94 -15.56 21.25
C ASP A 104 -5.16 -16.47 21.07
N ASN A 105 -6.37 -15.98 21.38
CA ASN A 105 -7.61 -16.73 21.14
C ASN A 105 -7.84 -17.02 19.65
N ILE A 106 -7.55 -16.06 18.77
CA ILE A 106 -7.65 -16.24 17.32
C ILE A 106 -6.65 -17.30 16.85
N LEU A 107 -5.39 -17.21 17.27
CA LEU A 107 -4.34 -18.16 16.90
C LEU A 107 -4.67 -19.56 17.40
N LYS A 108 -5.11 -19.69 18.66
CA LYS A 108 -5.53 -20.98 19.24
C LYS A 108 -6.67 -21.61 18.45
N ALA A 109 -7.63 -20.81 18.01
CA ALA A 109 -8.75 -21.30 17.23
C ALA A 109 -8.29 -21.87 15.86
N VAL A 110 -7.25 -21.30 15.24
CA VAL A 110 -6.65 -21.83 14.00
C VAL A 110 -5.58 -22.91 14.23
N GLY A 111 -5.44 -23.40 15.47
CA GLY A 111 -4.46 -24.44 15.81
C GLY A 111 -3.01 -23.95 15.92
N ASN A 112 -2.79 -22.65 16.04
CA ASN A 112 -1.47 -22.04 16.25
C ASN A 112 -1.38 -21.38 17.64
N SER A 113 -0.18 -20.95 18.02
CA SER A 113 0.07 -20.27 19.28
C SER A 113 0.91 -19.03 19.06
N VAL A 114 0.75 -18.04 19.94
CA VAL A 114 1.58 -16.83 19.91
C VAL A 114 3.09 -17.12 20.04
N GLU A 115 3.46 -18.18 20.76
CA GLU A 115 4.85 -18.61 20.92
C GLU A 115 5.51 -19.03 19.60
N ASN A 116 4.73 -19.52 18.64
CA ASN A 116 5.19 -19.94 17.31
C ASN A 116 4.95 -18.85 16.26
N SER A 117 4.73 -17.61 16.68
CA SER A 117 4.50 -16.47 15.80
C SER A 117 5.39 -15.30 16.20
N ASP A 118 5.91 -14.60 15.19
CA ASP A 118 6.61 -13.34 15.40
C ASP A 118 5.59 -12.21 15.32
N ILE A 119 5.35 -11.52 16.44
CA ILE A 119 4.49 -10.34 16.49
C ILE A 119 5.38 -9.10 16.52
N LEU A 120 5.18 -8.20 15.55
CA LEU A 120 5.92 -6.95 15.45
C LEU A 120 4.99 -5.76 15.31
N ASN A 121 5.35 -4.67 15.97
CA ASN A 121 4.63 -3.41 15.83
C ASN A 121 5.27 -2.52 14.77
N PHE A 122 4.57 -2.40 13.64
CA PHE A 122 5.02 -1.64 12.47
C PHE A 122 5.34 -0.17 12.79
N SER A 123 4.57 0.46 13.67
CA SER A 123 4.78 1.88 14.06
C SER A 123 6.16 2.15 14.68
N PHE A 124 6.82 1.13 15.24
CA PHE A 124 8.13 1.24 15.88
C PHE A 124 9.23 0.46 15.14
N LEU A 125 8.91 -0.12 13.97
CA LEU A 125 9.90 -0.84 13.19
C LEU A 125 10.76 0.14 12.40
N PRO A 126 12.09 0.09 12.59
CA PRO A 126 12.96 0.88 11.77
C PRO A 126 13.20 0.14 10.45
N GLY A 127 13.04 0.85 9.32
CA GLY A 127 13.03 0.24 7.99
C GLY A 127 11.66 -0.40 7.67
N GLN A 128 10.76 0.38 7.07
CA GLN A 128 9.38 0.01 6.71
C GLN A 128 9.27 -1.01 5.55
N ASP A 129 10.37 -1.66 5.17
CA ASP A 129 10.45 -2.50 3.98
C ASP A 129 10.27 -3.98 4.36
N ALA A 130 9.02 -4.37 4.61
CA ALA A 130 8.67 -5.76 4.92
C ALA A 130 8.89 -6.69 3.71
N GLY A 131 8.88 -6.16 2.49
CA GLY A 131 9.09 -6.91 1.26
C GLY A 131 10.42 -7.67 1.22
N LYS A 132 11.50 -7.04 1.71
CA LYS A 132 12.83 -7.69 1.76
C LYS A 132 12.85 -8.90 2.67
N VAL A 133 12.24 -8.80 3.84
CA VAL A 133 12.21 -9.91 4.81
C VAL A 133 11.30 -11.04 4.36
N LEU A 134 10.20 -10.71 3.69
CA LEU A 134 9.33 -11.71 3.08
C LEU A 134 10.03 -12.44 1.92
N THR A 135 10.91 -11.75 1.19
CA THR A 135 11.73 -12.36 0.12
C THR A 135 12.73 -13.39 0.66
N GLU A 136 13.17 -13.27 1.91
CA GLU A 136 14.04 -14.26 2.56
C GLU A 136 13.34 -15.60 2.85
N LYS A 137 12.03 -15.72 2.55
CA LYS A 137 11.18 -16.93 2.68
C LYS A 137 11.27 -17.62 4.05
N ARG A 138 11.56 -16.85 5.10
CA ARG A 138 11.55 -17.34 6.49
C ARG A 138 10.12 -17.54 7.02
N THR A 139 9.14 -16.96 6.33
CA THR A 139 7.74 -16.88 6.77
C THR A 139 6.81 -17.44 5.71
N ASN A 140 5.82 -18.24 6.12
CA ASN A 140 4.78 -18.81 5.26
C ASN A 140 3.43 -18.10 5.41
N TYR A 141 3.19 -17.45 6.55
CA TYR A 141 1.95 -16.76 6.85
C TYR A 141 2.25 -15.34 7.30
N PHE A 142 1.68 -14.37 6.61
CA PHE A 142 1.85 -12.95 6.85
C PHE A 142 0.48 -12.31 7.10
N LEU A 143 0.27 -11.87 8.34
CA LEU A 143 -0.96 -11.24 8.77
C LEU A 143 -0.67 -9.79 9.15
N THR A 144 -1.53 -8.88 8.69
CA THR A 144 -1.42 -7.45 9.00
C THR A 144 -2.72 -6.95 9.60
N PHE A 145 -2.61 -6.29 10.75
CA PHE A 145 -3.73 -5.72 11.49
C PHE A 145 -3.59 -4.19 11.50
N GLY A 146 -4.39 -3.54 10.67
CA GLY A 146 -4.42 -2.07 10.59
C GLY A 146 -3.23 -1.43 9.87
N VAL A 147 -2.31 -2.21 9.29
CA VAL A 147 -1.14 -1.69 8.57
C VAL A 147 -1.47 -1.54 7.08
N PRO A 148 -1.47 -0.32 6.51
CA PRO A 148 -1.70 -0.14 5.08
C PRO A 148 -0.55 -0.72 4.25
N LEU A 149 -0.87 -1.43 3.17
CA LEU A 149 0.12 -2.03 2.26
C LEU A 149 1.11 -1.03 1.67
N ILE A 150 0.65 0.21 1.43
CA ILE A 150 1.48 1.30 0.92
C ILE A 150 2.68 1.55 1.86
N LYS A 151 2.51 1.36 3.17
CA LYS A 151 3.60 1.53 4.14
C LYS A 151 4.57 0.35 4.13
N LEU A 152 4.13 -0.84 3.71
CA LEU A 152 4.93 -2.07 3.74
C LEU A 152 5.85 -2.22 2.51
N ASN A 153 5.77 -1.28 1.56
CA ASN A 153 6.45 -1.32 0.26
C ASN A 153 6.23 -2.65 -0.49
N LEU A 154 5.06 -3.26 -0.29
CA LEU A 154 4.66 -4.47 -1.00
C LEU A 154 3.96 -4.07 -2.29
N ASP A 155 4.55 -4.44 -3.43
CA ASP A 155 3.93 -4.30 -4.76
C ASP A 155 2.87 -5.41 -4.97
N LEU A 156 1.93 -5.48 -4.04
CA LEU A 156 0.88 -6.48 -4.03
C LEU A 156 -0.46 -5.85 -3.67
N LEU A 157 -1.44 -6.06 -4.54
CA LEU A 157 -2.83 -5.74 -4.25
C LEU A 157 -3.43 -6.85 -3.37
N LEU A 158 -3.59 -6.57 -2.07
CA LEU A 158 -4.39 -7.38 -1.16
C LEU A 158 -5.75 -6.72 -0.93
N VAL A 159 -6.80 -7.54 -0.98
CA VAL A 159 -8.14 -7.13 -0.57
C VAL A 159 -8.29 -7.47 0.92
N PRO A 160 -8.83 -6.56 1.75
CA PRO A 160 -9.07 -6.84 3.16
C PRO A 160 -9.89 -8.13 3.35
N TYR A 161 -9.56 -8.90 4.38
CA TYR A 161 -10.19 -10.18 4.72
C TYR A 161 -10.16 -11.24 3.61
N THR A 162 -9.31 -11.07 2.61
CA THR A 162 -9.16 -12.04 1.51
C THR A 162 -7.74 -12.60 1.53
N PRO A 163 -7.58 -13.89 1.85
CA PRO A 163 -6.31 -14.59 1.75
C PRO A 163 -5.76 -14.55 0.34
N LYS A 164 -4.48 -14.22 0.20
CA LYS A 164 -3.79 -14.30 -1.09
C LYS A 164 -2.47 -15.04 -0.93
N ASN A 165 -2.27 -16.10 -1.71
CA ASN A 165 -0.98 -16.78 -1.76
C ASN A 165 -0.10 -16.12 -2.84
N VAL A 166 1.09 -15.69 -2.45
CA VAL A 166 2.10 -15.13 -3.36
C VAL A 166 3.45 -15.70 -2.98
N ASP A 167 4.17 -16.27 -3.95
CA ASP A 167 5.50 -16.87 -3.78
C ASP A 167 5.61 -17.95 -2.69
N GLY A 168 4.49 -18.60 -2.33
CA GLY A 168 4.40 -19.59 -1.28
C GLY A 168 4.13 -19.03 0.12
N ILE A 169 3.83 -17.73 0.21
CA ILE A 169 3.47 -17.02 1.45
C ILE A 169 2.00 -16.61 1.36
N TRP A 170 1.24 -16.91 2.41
CA TRP A 170 -0.14 -16.47 2.56
C TRP A 170 -0.19 -15.08 3.18
N PHE A 171 -0.81 -14.15 2.48
CA PHE A 171 -0.98 -12.77 2.90
C PHE A 171 -2.43 -12.52 3.31
N LEU A 172 -2.59 -11.81 4.43
CA LEU A 172 -3.88 -11.35 4.90
C LEU A 172 -3.79 -9.92 5.43
N LEU A 173 -4.65 -9.07 4.88
CA LEU A 173 -4.87 -7.70 5.32
C LEU A 173 -6.17 -7.61 6.12
N THR A 174 -6.11 -7.01 7.30
CA THR A 174 -7.25 -6.90 8.20
C THR A 174 -7.26 -5.54 8.90
N ASP A 175 -8.43 -5.16 9.43
CA ASP A 175 -8.56 -3.97 10.26
C ASP A 175 -7.74 -4.08 11.57
N PRO A 176 -7.52 -2.97 12.30
CA PRO A 176 -6.86 -3.00 13.61
C PRO A 176 -7.57 -3.94 14.59
N LEU A 177 -6.81 -4.57 15.49
CA LEU A 177 -7.35 -5.55 16.45
C LEU A 177 -8.50 -4.98 17.28
N ALA A 178 -8.38 -3.74 17.79
CA ALA A 178 -9.44 -3.06 18.51
C ALA A 178 -10.77 -2.94 17.73
N VAL A 179 -10.71 -2.70 16.42
CA VAL A 179 -11.91 -2.57 15.56
C VAL A 179 -12.56 -3.94 15.35
N ILE A 180 -11.74 -4.96 15.10
CA ILE A 180 -12.22 -6.34 14.96
C ILE A 180 -12.81 -6.84 16.29
N GLU A 181 -12.23 -6.46 17.43
CA GLU A 181 -12.73 -6.85 18.73
C GLU A 181 -14.16 -6.29 18.99
N ALA A 182 -14.42 -5.07 18.56
CA ALA A 182 -15.71 -4.40 18.72
C ALA A 182 -16.81 -4.95 17.80
N ASP A 183 -16.49 -5.40 16.58
CA ASP A 183 -17.48 -5.86 15.59
C ASP A 183 -17.50 -7.39 15.39
N ARG A 184 -18.63 -8.01 15.73
CA ARG A 184 -18.86 -9.46 15.55
C ARG A 184 -18.81 -9.91 14.09
N ASN A 185 -19.20 -9.07 13.14
CA ASN A 185 -19.16 -9.40 11.72
C ASN A 185 -17.71 -9.46 11.21
N LEU A 186 -16.86 -8.52 11.65
CA LEU A 186 -15.43 -8.54 11.32
C LEU A 186 -14.73 -9.76 11.91
N LYS A 187 -15.07 -10.18 13.14
CA LYS A 187 -14.57 -11.44 13.71
C LYS A 187 -14.91 -12.65 12.84
N LYS A 188 -16.15 -12.73 12.34
CA LYS A 188 -16.57 -13.83 11.46
C LYS A 188 -15.81 -13.81 10.13
N LYS A 189 -15.64 -12.63 9.52
CA LYS A 189 -14.86 -12.47 8.28
C LYS A 189 -13.40 -12.87 8.47
N LEU A 190 -12.78 -12.39 9.56
CA LEU A 190 -11.41 -12.77 9.94
C LEU A 190 -11.29 -14.29 10.09
N TRP A 191 -12.21 -14.89 10.85
CA TRP A 191 -12.22 -16.32 11.06
C TRP A 191 -12.33 -17.10 9.75
N GLN A 192 -13.25 -16.73 8.86
CA GLN A 192 -13.38 -17.36 7.54
C GLN A 192 -12.12 -17.22 6.69
N ALA A 193 -11.47 -16.05 6.71
CA ALA A 193 -10.22 -15.83 5.99
C ALA A 193 -9.09 -16.70 6.54
N LEU A 194 -8.97 -16.80 7.87
CA LEU A 194 -7.95 -17.62 8.50
C LEU A 194 -8.14 -19.11 8.22
N GLN A 195 -9.39 -19.60 8.23
CA GLN A 195 -9.72 -20.99 7.87
C GLN A 195 -9.36 -21.36 6.42
N GLN A 196 -9.23 -20.37 5.53
CA GLN A 196 -8.81 -20.61 4.15
C GLN A 196 -7.28 -20.60 3.99
N MET A 197 -6.57 -19.92 4.90
CA MET A 197 -5.11 -19.84 4.88
C MET A 197 -4.45 -21.05 5.51
N PHE A 198 -4.95 -21.48 6.68
CA PHE A 198 -4.41 -22.55 7.51
C PHE A 198 -5.15 -23.86 7.29
#